data_AF-A0A813A229-F1
#
_entry.id   AF-A0A813A229-F1
#
_cell.length_a   1.000
_cell.length_b   1.000
_cell.length_c   1.000
_cell.angle_alpha   90.00
_cell.angle_beta   90.00
_cell.angle_gamma   90.00
#
_symmetry.space_group_name_H-M   'P 1'
#
loop_
_entity.id
_entity.type
_entity.pdbx_description
1 polymer ?
#
loop_
_entity_poly.entity_id
_entity_poly.type
_entity_poly.pdbx_seq_one_letter_code
_entity_poly.pdbx_strand_id
1 'polypeptide(L)'
;KFVMCSGLPYAHYVLVEMLGTLPTRVAHSAKMAIGFCLPKACVPVDVPMIINSTAVQRLVPDLSVLQVTDVHASDPVGDLASPGAGFAASVSVVAVLAVFILLSTWWMAWSATQAREEAPAAAGRRNARSFRCFEAFSLVGRTGTISKLVELPPYKPTDCLNGLRVIAMVHVIIGHTFLMPEGVSGYSNPQDISLGGLNRAVAENNPLLMLIVQAEMSVDTFFFLSGFLLSHLTLKEMQRGGGANQLLAILL
;
A
#
# COMPACT_ATOMS: atom_id res chain seq x y z
N LYS A 1 10.08 -5.23 19.05
CA LYS A 1 9.44 -5.58 20.35
C LYS A 1 8.20 -6.45 20.20
N PHE A 2 7.25 -6.10 19.33
CA PHE A 2 6.04 -6.91 19.06
C PHE A 2 6.38 -8.35 18.67
N VAL A 3 7.24 -8.52 17.65
CA VAL A 3 7.67 -9.83 17.13
C VAL A 3 8.40 -10.68 18.19
N MET A 4 9.23 -10.04 19.02
CA MET A 4 9.89 -10.73 20.14
C MET A 4 8.89 -11.25 21.17
N CYS A 5 7.82 -10.50 21.43
CA CYS A 5 6.81 -10.90 22.40
C CYS A 5 5.87 -11.99 21.87
N SER A 6 5.51 -11.93 20.59
CA SER A 6 4.66 -12.93 19.94
C SER A 6 5.32 -14.31 19.83
N GLY A 7 6.66 -14.38 19.83
CA GLY A 7 7.41 -15.63 19.87
C GLY A 7 7.39 -16.36 21.22
N LEU A 8 6.89 -15.74 22.29
CA LEU A 8 6.88 -16.34 23.63
C LEU A 8 5.55 -17.08 23.89
N PRO A 9 5.58 -18.38 24.25
CA PRO A 9 4.37 -19.20 24.34
C PRO A 9 3.36 -18.74 25.41
N TYR A 10 3.83 -18.04 26.46
CA TYR A 10 3.03 -17.60 27.60
C TYR A 10 2.86 -16.08 27.70
N ALA A 11 3.26 -15.32 26.68
CA ALA A 11 3.12 -13.88 26.67
C ALA A 11 2.24 -13.41 25.51
N HIS A 12 1.74 -12.18 25.64
CA HIS A 12 1.08 -11.43 24.59
C HIS A 12 1.55 -9.97 24.66
N TYR A 13 1.50 -9.29 23.52
CA TYR A 13 1.92 -7.91 23.42
C TYR A 13 0.74 -6.98 23.69
N VAL A 14 0.95 -5.98 24.53
CA VAL A 14 -0.05 -4.94 24.79
C VAL A 14 0.54 -3.57 24.49
N LEU A 15 -0.18 -2.79 23.68
CA LEU A 15 0.14 -1.39 23.44
C LEU A 15 -0.58 -0.53 24.48
N VAL A 16 0.19 0.27 25.21
CA VAL A 16 -0.35 1.20 26.20
C VAL A 16 -0.15 2.61 25.68
N GLU A 17 -1.26 3.28 25.41
CA GLU A 17 -1.30 4.70 25.12
C GLU A 17 -1.62 5.46 26.41
N MET A 18 -0.88 6.54 26.64
CA MET A 18 -1.03 7.35 27.84
C MET A 18 -0.67 8.81 27.60
N LEU A 19 -1.29 9.69 28.37
CA LEU A 19 -0.95 11.10 28.43
C LEU A 19 -0.04 11.33 29.64
N GLY A 20 1.17 11.81 29.39
CA GLY A 20 2.07 12.22 30.46
C GLY A 20 2.19 13.72 30.55
N THR A 21 2.08 14.24 31.76
CA THR A 21 2.31 15.65 32.07
C THR A 21 3.54 15.80 32.95
N LEU A 22 4.45 16.69 32.58
CA LEU A 22 5.58 17.04 33.45
C LEU A 22 5.09 17.95 34.59
N PRO A 23 5.59 17.77 35.82
CA PRO A 23 5.31 18.66 36.94
C PRO A 23 6.14 19.94 36.82
N THR A 24 5.90 20.74 35.77
CA THR A 24 6.47 22.09 35.60
C THR A 24 5.35 23.12 35.59
N ARG A 25 5.68 24.41 35.77
CA ARG A 25 4.69 25.51 35.89
C ARG A 25 3.80 25.69 34.63
N VAL A 26 4.10 25.00 33.53
CA VAL A 26 3.30 25.01 32.30
C VAL A 26 2.98 23.56 31.97
N ALA A 27 1.70 23.19 32.08
CA ALA A 27 1.24 21.82 31.83
C ALA A 27 1.32 21.50 30.33
N HIS A 28 2.43 20.91 29.90
CA HIS A 28 2.55 20.29 28.59
C HIS A 28 2.21 18.81 28.71
N SER A 29 1.11 18.40 28.08
CA SER A 29 0.70 17.01 27.96
C SER A 29 1.29 16.40 26.69
N ALA A 30 2.08 15.34 26.82
CA ALA A 30 2.59 14.56 25.71
C ALA A 30 1.85 13.22 25.62
N LYS A 31 1.34 12.89 24.43
CA LYS A 31 0.83 11.55 24.12
C LYS A 31 2.02 10.62 23.92
N MET A 32 2.04 9.50 24.62
CA MET A 32 3.08 8.50 24.52
C MET A 32 2.45 7.13 24.37
N ALA A 33 3.12 6.26 23.62
CA ALA A 33 2.74 4.87 23.47
C ALA A 33 3.93 3.97 23.82
N ILE A 34 3.71 2.98 24.69
CA ILE A 34 4.72 2.01 25.09
C ILE A 34 4.17 0.60 24.91
N GLY A 35 4.99 -0.28 24.31
CA GLY A 35 4.68 -1.69 24.18
C GLY A 35 5.23 -2.51 25.34
N PHE A 36 4.36 -3.26 26.01
CA PHE A 36 4.72 -4.23 27.05
C PHE A 36 4.49 -5.65 26.56
N CYS A 37 5.32 -6.56 27.08
CA CYS A 37 5.12 -7.99 26.91
C CYS A 37 4.60 -8.55 28.23
N LEU A 38 3.32 -8.93 28.28
CA LEU A 38 2.63 -9.36 29.49
C LEU A 38 2.25 -10.85 29.39
N PRO A 39 2.21 -11.57 30.51
CA PRO A 39 1.68 -12.94 30.53
C PRO A 39 0.26 -12.99 29.96
N LYS A 40 -0.10 -14.09 29.29
CA LYS A 40 -1.48 -14.30 28.77
C LYS A 40 -2.58 -14.26 29.85
N ALA A 41 -2.20 -14.37 31.12
CA ALA A 41 -3.12 -14.25 32.25
C ALA A 41 -3.54 -12.80 32.54
N CYS A 42 -2.80 -11.81 32.05
CA CYS A 42 -3.14 -10.40 32.22
C CYS A 42 -4.15 -9.97 31.14
N VAL A 43 -5.19 -9.24 31.55
CA VAL A 43 -6.19 -8.65 30.64
C VAL A 43 -5.85 -7.18 30.43
N PRO A 44 -6.18 -6.54 29.28
CA PRO A 44 -5.95 -5.11 29.07
C PRO A 44 -6.50 -4.20 30.17
N VAL A 45 -7.55 -4.64 30.87
CA VAL A 45 -8.17 -3.94 32.01
C VAL A 45 -7.24 -3.85 33.23
N ASP A 46 -6.28 -4.77 33.38
CA ASP A 46 -5.36 -4.82 34.52
C ASP A 46 -4.14 -3.90 34.33
N VAL A 47 -3.93 -3.43 33.10
CA VAL A 47 -2.74 -2.67 32.70
C VAL A 47 -2.64 -1.29 33.37
N PRO A 48 -3.73 -0.51 33.53
CA PRO A 48 -3.68 0.74 34.30
C PRO A 48 -3.26 0.51 35.76
N MET A 49 -3.68 -0.62 36.35
CA MET A 49 -3.32 -0.99 37.72
C MET A 49 -1.83 -1.34 37.83
N ILE A 50 -1.27 -1.98 36.81
CA ILE A 50 0.16 -2.30 36.72
C ILE A 50 0.99 -1.03 36.54
N ILE A 51 0.57 -0.09 35.69
CA ILE A 51 1.28 1.17 35.43
C ILE A 51 1.36 2.06 36.67
N ASN A 52 0.29 2.11 37.45
CA ASN A 52 0.27 2.86 38.71
C ASN A 52 0.98 2.12 39.86
N SER A 53 1.45 0.88 39.64
CA SER A 53 2.17 0.12 40.65
C SER A 53 3.64 0.52 40.72
N THR A 54 4.24 0.36 41.90
CA THR A 54 5.67 0.60 42.15
C THR A 54 6.59 -0.33 41.35
N ALA A 55 6.07 -1.43 40.80
CA ALA A 55 6.82 -2.36 39.96
C ALA A 55 7.20 -1.73 38.62
N VAL A 56 6.30 -0.95 38.01
CA VAL A 56 6.57 -0.30 36.71
C VAL A 56 7.55 0.86 36.85
N GLN A 57 7.53 1.58 37.97
CA GLN A 57 8.51 2.63 38.27
C GLN A 57 9.95 2.09 38.33
N ARG A 58 10.15 0.79 38.62
CA ARG A 58 11.47 0.15 38.55
C ARG A 58 11.86 -0.30 37.14
N LEU A 59 10.89 -0.68 36.31
CA LEU A 59 11.15 -1.12 34.93
C LEU A 59 11.36 0.07 33.98
N VAL A 60 10.71 1.21 34.25
CA VAL A 60 10.84 2.43 33.45
C VAL A 60 11.02 3.63 34.41
N PRO A 61 12.26 3.95 34.82
CA PRO A 61 12.50 5.01 35.80
C PRO A 61 12.05 6.39 35.30
N ASP A 62 12.04 6.61 33.98
CA ASP A 62 11.57 7.87 33.37
C ASP A 62 10.08 8.14 33.59
N LEU A 63 9.27 7.08 33.80
CA LEU A 63 7.84 7.23 34.13
C LEU A 63 7.62 7.78 35.55
N SER A 64 8.61 7.69 36.45
CA SER A 64 8.48 8.20 37.82
C SER A 64 8.48 9.74 37.91
N VAL A 65 8.99 10.39 36.87
CA VAL A 65 9.08 11.87 36.76
C VAL A 65 7.81 12.46 36.12
N LEU A 66 6.97 11.61 35.53
CA LEU A 66 5.82 12.00 34.73
C LEU A 66 4.52 11.66 35.45
N GLN A 67 3.59 12.61 35.53
CA GLN A 67 2.24 12.30 35.98
C GLN A 67 1.45 11.74 34.80
N VAL A 68 1.08 10.46 34.90
CA VAL A 68 0.39 9.72 33.85
C VAL A 68 -1.12 9.80 34.06
N THR A 69 -1.85 10.17 33.02
CA THR A 69 -3.33 10.20 32.96
C THR A 69 -3.81 9.53 31.67
N ASP A 70 -5.07 9.12 31.64
CA ASP A 70 -5.73 8.56 30.44
C ASP A 70 -4.98 7.35 29.84
N VAL A 71 -4.86 6.29 30.65
CA VAL A 71 -4.19 5.05 30.25
C VAL A 71 -5.17 4.18 29.48
N HIS A 72 -4.91 3.99 28.18
CA HIS A 72 -5.63 3.06 27.33
C HIS A 72 -4.71 1.90 26.94
N ALA A 73 -5.19 0.67 27.13
CA ALA A 73 -4.47 -0.53 26.74
C ALA A 73 -5.24 -1.24 25.62
N SER A 74 -4.58 -1.47 24.50
CA SER A 74 -5.13 -2.20 23.35
C SER A 74 -4.25 -3.40 23.05
N ASP A 75 -4.88 -4.54 22.75
CA ASP A 75 -4.18 -5.73 22.27
C ASP A 75 -4.27 -5.75 20.75
N PRO A 76 -3.19 -5.41 20.02
CA PRO A 76 -3.22 -5.43 18.57
C PRO A 76 -3.49 -6.83 18.02
N VAL A 77 -3.09 -7.92 18.66
CA VAL A 77 -3.35 -9.27 18.12
C VAL A 77 -4.82 -9.65 18.30
N GLY A 78 -5.40 -9.32 19.46
CA GLY A 78 -6.81 -9.56 19.77
C GLY A 78 -7.76 -8.66 18.95
N ASP A 79 -7.42 -7.38 18.78
CA ASP A 79 -8.25 -6.40 18.06
C ASP A 79 -8.11 -6.48 16.53
N LEU A 80 -6.96 -6.93 16.00
CA LEU A 80 -6.79 -7.21 14.55
C LEU A 80 -7.57 -8.44 14.07
N ALA A 81 -8.13 -9.27 14.97
CA ALA A 81 -9.08 -10.31 14.59
C ALA A 81 -10.40 -9.70 14.05
N SER A 82 -10.66 -8.41 14.33
CA SER A 82 -11.66 -7.66 13.59
C SER A 82 -11.07 -7.17 12.26
N PRO A 83 -11.77 -7.33 11.12
CA PRO A 83 -11.27 -6.85 9.83
C PRO A 83 -11.05 -5.34 9.94
N GLY A 84 -9.78 -4.94 10.03
CA GLY A 84 -9.40 -3.53 10.15
C GLY A 84 -10.03 -2.70 9.04
N ALA A 85 -10.37 -1.45 9.35
CA ALA A 85 -11.04 -0.54 8.42
C ALA A 85 -10.35 -0.46 7.04
N GLY A 86 -9.01 -0.61 7.00
CA GLY A 86 -8.23 -0.65 5.76
C GLY A 86 -8.47 -1.89 4.89
N PHE A 87 -8.67 -3.08 5.49
CA PHE A 87 -9.01 -4.30 4.76
C PHE A 87 -10.43 -4.24 4.21
N ALA A 88 -11.39 -3.76 5.01
CA ALA A 88 -12.75 -3.56 4.55
C ALA A 88 -12.82 -2.53 3.40
N ALA A 89 -12.08 -1.42 3.52
CA ALA A 89 -12.00 -0.39 2.49
C ALA A 89 -11.38 -0.93 1.18
N SER A 90 -10.26 -1.66 1.24
CA SER A 90 -9.64 -2.19 0.03
C SER A 90 -10.53 -3.22 -0.68
N VAL A 91 -11.15 -4.14 0.07
CA VAL A 91 -12.11 -5.11 -0.47
C VAL A 91 -13.31 -4.42 -1.11
N SER A 92 -13.84 -3.38 -0.48
CA SER A 92 -14.97 -2.61 -1.04
C SER A 92 -14.62 -1.91 -2.36
N VAL A 93 -13.43 -1.31 -2.48
CA VAL A 93 -12.99 -0.65 -3.73
C VAL A 93 -12.79 -1.68 -4.84
N VAL A 94 -12.15 -2.81 -4.55
CA VAL A 94 -11.94 -3.89 -5.53
C VAL A 94 -13.28 -4.48 -5.98
N ALA A 95 -14.22 -4.69 -5.06
CA ALA A 95 -15.55 -5.18 -5.38
C ALA A 95 -16.32 -4.23 -6.30
N VAL A 96 -16.28 -2.91 -6.04
CA VAL A 96 -16.90 -1.90 -6.89
C VAL A 96 -16.31 -1.94 -8.31
N LEU A 97 -14.99 -1.97 -8.44
CA LEU A 97 -14.32 -2.05 -9.74
C LEU A 97 -14.69 -3.33 -10.50
N ALA A 98 -14.74 -4.48 -9.82
CA ALA A 98 -15.14 -5.75 -10.43
C ALA A 98 -16.58 -5.69 -10.96
N VAL A 99 -17.51 -5.10 -10.20
CA VAL A 99 -18.91 -4.91 -10.64
C VAL A 99 -18.97 -4.01 -11.87
N PHE A 100 -18.21 -2.91 -11.91
CA PHE A 100 -18.16 -2.04 -13.08
C PHE A 100 -17.65 -2.77 -14.34
N ILE A 101 -16.64 -3.64 -14.20
CA ILE A 101 -16.10 -4.44 -15.30
C ILE A 101 -17.12 -5.48 -15.80
N LEU A 102 -17.85 -6.12 -14.89
CA LEU A 102 -18.87 -7.10 -15.27
C LEU A 102 -20.05 -6.43 -16.00
N LEU A 103 -20.51 -5.28 -15.50
CA LEU A 103 -21.59 -4.51 -16.13
C LEU A 103 -21.19 -3.98 -17.51
N SER A 104 -19.96 -3.46 -17.67
CA SER A 104 -19.46 -2.97 -18.96
C SER A 104 -19.32 -4.11 -19.99
N THR A 105 -18.79 -5.26 -19.55
CA THR A 105 -18.60 -6.43 -20.41
C THR A 105 -19.94 -7.03 -20.81
N TRP A 106 -20.91 -7.12 -19.88
CA TRP A 106 -22.26 -7.59 -20.19
C TRP A 106 -22.99 -6.66 -21.17
N TRP A 107 -22.93 -5.35 -20.95
CA TRP A 107 -23.53 -4.35 -21.86
C TRP A 107 -22.96 -4.43 -23.28
N MET A 108 -21.64 -4.63 -23.41
CA MET A 108 -21.00 -4.79 -24.71
C MET A 108 -21.42 -6.09 -25.41
N ALA A 109 -21.53 -7.21 -24.67
CA ALA A 109 -22.00 -8.48 -25.24
C ALA A 109 -23.47 -8.41 -25.68
N TRP A 110 -24.33 -7.74 -24.90
CA TRP A 110 -25.73 -7.52 -25.24
C TRP A 110 -25.89 -6.64 -26.48
N SER A 111 -25.18 -5.51 -26.54
CA SER A 111 -25.28 -4.61 -27.69
C SER A 111 -24.75 -5.25 -28.98
N ALA A 112 -23.73 -6.12 -28.90
CA ALA A 112 -23.22 -6.88 -30.04
C ALA A 112 -24.19 -7.96 -30.56
N THR A 113 -24.97 -8.58 -29.67
CA THR A 113 -25.99 -9.57 -30.07
C THR A 113 -27.19 -8.90 -30.74
N GLN A 114 -27.68 -7.77 -30.21
CA GLN A 114 -28.76 -7.01 -30.88
C GLN A 114 -28.33 -6.45 -32.25
N ALA A 115 -27.09 -5.97 -32.39
CA ALA A 115 -26.59 -5.48 -33.68
C ALA A 115 -26.48 -6.59 -34.75
N ARG A 116 -26.36 -7.87 -34.34
CA ARG A 116 -26.40 -9.02 -35.24
C ARG A 116 -27.81 -9.37 -35.71
N GLU A 117 -28.84 -9.08 -34.90
CA GLU A 117 -30.24 -9.32 -35.26
C GLU A 117 -30.83 -8.19 -36.13
N GLU A 118 -30.29 -6.96 -36.07
CA GLU A 118 -30.92 -5.76 -36.64
C GLU A 118 -30.41 -5.24 -38.02
N ALA A 119 -29.57 -5.92 -38.80
CA ALA A 119 -29.15 -5.36 -40.11
C ALA A 119 -29.49 -6.24 -41.34
N PRO A 120 -30.16 -5.67 -42.38
CA PRO A 120 -29.84 -4.35 -42.93
C PRO A 120 -31.08 -3.48 -43.32
N ALA A 121 -31.70 -2.74 -42.38
CA ALA A 121 -32.73 -1.75 -42.77
C ALA A 121 -32.70 -0.41 -42.03
N ALA A 122 -31.97 -0.25 -40.92
CA ALA A 122 -31.89 1.03 -40.24
C ALA A 122 -30.46 1.35 -39.81
N ALA A 123 -29.67 1.87 -40.77
CA ALA A 123 -28.48 2.66 -40.47
C ALA A 123 -28.88 4.01 -39.85
N GLY A 124 -29.64 3.97 -38.75
CA GLY A 124 -29.95 5.11 -37.91
C GLY A 124 -28.76 5.34 -36.99
N ARG A 125 -28.03 6.42 -37.28
CA ARG A 125 -26.88 6.96 -36.53
C ARG A 125 -27.26 7.27 -35.07
N ARG A 126 -27.40 6.23 -34.25
CA ARG A 126 -27.76 6.33 -32.83
C ARG A 126 -26.56 6.92 -32.08
N ASN A 127 -26.84 7.94 -31.28
CA ASN A 127 -25.88 8.90 -30.71
C ASN A 127 -24.80 8.24 -29.82
N ALA A 128 -23.78 7.62 -30.43
CA ALA A 128 -22.71 6.85 -29.81
C ALA A 128 -21.61 7.72 -29.16
N ARG A 129 -21.97 8.87 -28.57
CA ARG A 129 -21.00 9.82 -28.01
C ARG A 129 -20.89 9.76 -26.48
N SER A 130 -21.94 9.36 -25.75
CA SER A 130 -21.94 9.39 -24.28
C SER A 130 -21.35 8.17 -23.56
N PHE A 131 -21.19 7.01 -24.23
CA PHE A 131 -20.83 5.77 -23.54
C PHE A 131 -19.38 5.28 -23.77
N ARG A 132 -18.50 6.06 -24.40
CA ARG A 132 -17.10 5.65 -24.65
C ARG A 132 -16.32 5.35 -23.37
N CYS A 133 -16.62 6.04 -22.27
CA CYS A 133 -15.95 5.80 -20.98
C CYS A 133 -16.24 4.39 -20.45
N PHE A 134 -17.44 3.85 -20.66
CA PHE A 134 -17.80 2.49 -20.24
C PHE A 134 -17.17 1.43 -21.13
N GLU A 135 -16.91 1.76 -22.39
CA GLU A 135 -16.23 0.88 -23.34
C GLU A 135 -14.78 0.57 -22.92
N ALA A 136 -14.10 1.53 -22.26
CA ALA A 136 -12.73 1.39 -21.79
C ALA A 136 -12.54 0.35 -20.66
N PHE A 137 -13.62 -0.06 -19.99
CA PHE A 137 -13.58 -1.05 -18.91
C PHE A 137 -14.04 -2.45 -19.33
N SER A 138 -14.40 -2.65 -20.60
CA SER A 138 -14.78 -3.98 -21.10
C SER A 138 -13.56 -4.85 -21.35
N LEU A 139 -13.59 -6.10 -20.88
CA LEU A 139 -12.46 -7.03 -21.04
C LEU A 139 -12.34 -7.60 -22.45
N VAL A 140 -13.46 -7.88 -23.11
CA VAL A 140 -13.51 -8.67 -24.37
C VAL A 140 -14.35 -7.95 -25.43
N GLY A 141 -13.82 -7.81 -26.65
CA GLY A 141 -14.52 -7.19 -27.78
C GLY A 141 -13.56 -6.55 -28.80
N ARG A 142 -14.10 -6.02 -29.92
CA ARG A 142 -13.30 -5.34 -30.97
C ARG A 142 -12.56 -4.09 -30.46
N THR A 143 -13.05 -3.51 -29.36
CA THR A 143 -12.49 -2.36 -28.63
C THR A 143 -12.11 -2.72 -27.19
N GLY A 144 -12.19 -4.00 -26.81
CA GLY A 144 -11.94 -4.45 -25.44
C GLY A 144 -10.48 -4.30 -25.02
N THR A 145 -10.28 -4.09 -23.72
CA THR A 145 -8.97 -3.80 -23.11
C THR A 145 -7.98 -4.93 -23.34
N ILE A 146 -8.38 -6.21 -23.23
CA ILE A 146 -7.46 -7.34 -23.46
C ILE A 146 -7.02 -7.40 -24.92
N SER A 147 -7.95 -7.21 -25.87
CA SER A 147 -7.61 -7.20 -27.29
C SER A 147 -6.66 -6.06 -27.66
N LYS A 148 -6.78 -4.90 -26.99
CA LYS A 148 -5.85 -3.78 -27.12
C LYS A 148 -4.52 -3.95 -26.39
N LEU A 149 -4.48 -4.74 -25.32
CA LEU A 149 -3.24 -5.13 -24.63
C LEU A 149 -2.41 -6.14 -25.44
N VAL A 150 -3.07 -6.99 -26.23
CA VAL A 150 -2.42 -8.01 -27.06
C VAL A 150 -2.03 -7.48 -28.44
N GLU A 151 -2.69 -6.44 -28.93
CA GLU A 151 -2.31 -5.77 -30.18
C GLU A 151 -0.96 -5.05 -30.00
N LEU A 152 0.10 -5.56 -30.65
CA LEU A 152 1.41 -4.92 -30.59
C LEU A 152 1.32 -3.53 -31.26
N PRO A 153 1.60 -2.44 -30.54
CA PRO A 153 1.68 -1.13 -31.16
C PRO A 153 2.86 -1.08 -32.15
N PRO A 154 2.84 -0.14 -33.12
CA PRO A 154 3.97 0.08 -34.00
C PRO A 154 5.21 0.42 -33.16
N TYR A 155 6.31 -0.29 -33.44
CA TYR A 155 7.58 -0.20 -32.70
C TYR A 155 8.05 1.25 -32.55
N LYS A 156 8.29 1.67 -31.31
CA LYS A 156 8.94 2.93 -30.97
C LYS A 156 10.27 2.64 -30.28
N PRO A 157 11.33 3.43 -30.53
CA PRO A 157 12.63 3.27 -29.87
C PRO A 157 12.57 3.30 -28.33
N THR A 158 11.53 3.90 -27.75
CA THR A 158 11.32 4.01 -26.30
C THR A 158 10.53 2.83 -25.70
N ASP A 159 10.08 1.85 -26.49
CA ASP A 159 9.22 0.76 -25.99
C ASP A 159 9.95 -0.14 -24.98
N CYS A 160 11.28 -0.29 -25.09
CA CYS A 160 12.10 -1.01 -24.12
C CYS A 160 12.07 -0.37 -22.72
N LEU A 161 11.93 0.96 -22.64
CA LEU A 161 11.82 1.69 -21.37
C LEU A 161 10.48 1.41 -20.68
N ASN A 162 9.42 1.20 -21.46
CA ASN A 162 8.13 0.79 -20.92
C ASN A 162 8.20 -0.63 -20.33
N GLY A 163 8.90 -1.55 -20.98
CA GLY A 163 9.17 -2.89 -20.45
C GLY A 163 9.96 -2.85 -19.13
N LEU A 164 11.02 -2.05 -19.06
CA LEU A 164 11.80 -1.84 -17.83
C LEU A 164 10.94 -1.26 -16.70
N ARG A 165 10.00 -0.36 -17.02
CA ARG A 165 9.07 0.20 -16.04
C ARG A 165 8.14 -0.87 -15.45
N VAL A 166 7.64 -1.78 -16.28
CA VAL A 166 6.79 -2.90 -15.83
C VAL A 166 7.59 -3.83 -14.92
N ILE A 167 8.81 -4.19 -15.31
CA ILE A 167 9.69 -5.03 -14.49
C ILE A 167 9.99 -4.36 -13.15
N ALA A 168 10.30 -3.06 -13.16
CA ALA A 168 10.53 -2.29 -11.94
C ALA A 168 9.29 -2.29 -11.03
N MET A 169 8.09 -2.06 -11.58
CA MET A 169 6.85 -2.10 -10.80
C MET A 169 6.57 -3.48 -10.20
N VAL A 170 6.76 -4.56 -10.96
CA VAL A 170 6.59 -5.93 -10.44
C VAL A 170 7.56 -6.18 -9.28
N HIS A 171 8.81 -5.75 -9.40
CA HIS A 171 9.81 -5.91 -8.36
C HIS A 171 9.50 -5.09 -7.11
N VAL A 172 9.01 -3.85 -7.27
CA VAL A 172 8.50 -3.01 -6.16
C VAL A 172 7.33 -3.66 -5.44
N ILE A 173 6.35 -4.21 -6.18
CA ILE A 173 5.20 -4.91 -5.59
C ILE A 173 5.68 -6.11 -4.77
N ILE A 174 6.60 -6.92 -5.29
CA ILE A 174 7.19 -8.04 -4.57
C ILE A 174 7.87 -7.54 -3.28
N GLY A 175 8.71 -6.51 -3.37
CA GLY A 175 9.37 -5.91 -2.22
C GLY A 175 8.39 -5.47 -1.13
N HIS A 176 7.35 -4.70 -1.48
CA HIS A 176 6.35 -4.25 -0.52
C HIS A 176 5.51 -5.39 0.06
N THR A 177 5.24 -6.43 -0.72
CA THR A 177 4.44 -7.57 -0.24
C THR A 177 5.20 -8.39 0.81
N PHE A 178 6.51 -8.55 0.65
CA PHE A 178 7.31 -9.38 1.54
C PHE A 178 8.04 -8.61 2.66
N LEU A 179 8.45 -7.35 2.43
CA LEU A 179 9.29 -6.61 3.37
C LEU A 179 8.51 -5.70 4.32
N MET A 180 7.39 -5.09 3.88
CA MET A 180 6.63 -4.17 4.73
C MET A 180 5.89 -4.85 5.89
N PRO A 181 5.22 -6.01 5.70
CA PRO A 181 4.57 -6.70 6.82
C PRO A 181 5.56 -7.13 7.91
N GLU A 182 6.79 -7.46 7.50
CA GLU A 182 7.89 -7.85 8.40
C GLU A 182 8.63 -6.64 9.00
N GLY A 183 8.22 -5.41 8.69
CA GLY A 183 8.81 -4.18 9.23
C GLY A 183 10.22 -3.87 8.72
N VAL A 184 10.71 -4.54 7.67
CA VAL A 184 12.11 -4.45 7.22
C VAL A 184 12.39 -3.15 6.42
N SER A 185 11.40 -2.31 6.17
CA SER A 185 11.50 -1.09 5.35
C SER A 185 12.26 0.08 6.01
N GLY A 186 13.29 -0.18 6.83
CA GLY A 186 14.17 0.83 7.41
C GLY A 186 13.67 1.53 8.69
N TYR A 187 12.47 1.21 9.17
CA TYR A 187 11.87 1.83 10.37
C TYR A 187 11.83 0.90 11.60
N SER A 188 12.37 -0.32 11.51
CA SER A 188 12.36 -1.29 12.61
C SER A 188 13.72 -1.41 13.29
N ASN A 189 13.69 -1.79 14.56
CA ASN A 189 14.89 -2.04 15.36
C ASN A 189 15.71 -3.17 14.71
N PRO A 190 17.02 -3.00 14.44
CA PRO A 190 17.86 -4.05 13.83
C PRO A 190 17.88 -5.36 14.63
N GLN A 191 17.62 -5.31 15.94
CA GLN A 191 17.46 -6.50 16.78
C GLN A 191 16.17 -7.31 16.47
N ASP A 192 15.10 -6.68 15.95
CA ASP A 192 13.89 -7.41 15.54
C ASP A 192 14.14 -8.18 14.23
N ILE A 193 15.02 -7.69 13.36
CA ILE A 193 15.37 -8.34 12.08
C ILE A 193 16.27 -9.56 12.32
N SER A 194 17.18 -9.51 13.30
CA SER A 194 18.08 -10.64 13.59
C SER A 194 17.38 -11.82 14.25
N LEU A 195 16.28 -11.59 14.97
CA LEU A 195 15.46 -12.63 15.61
C LEU A 195 14.28 -13.10 14.74
N GLY A 196 13.97 -12.39 13.66
CA GLY A 196 12.93 -12.77 12.70
C GLY A 196 13.39 -13.82 11.67
N GLY A 197 12.44 -14.32 10.87
CA GLY A 197 12.71 -15.28 9.79
C GLY A 197 13.57 -14.72 8.65
N LEU A 198 13.72 -13.39 8.58
CA LEU A 198 14.59 -12.66 7.65
C LEU A 198 15.95 -12.27 8.28
N ASN A 199 16.51 -13.13 9.13
CA ASN A 199 17.82 -12.89 9.71
C ASN A 199 18.87 -12.64 8.60
N ARG A 200 19.78 -11.68 8.84
CA ARG A 200 20.86 -11.29 7.92
C ARG A 200 21.62 -12.49 7.38
N ALA A 201 21.91 -13.49 8.23
CA ALA A 201 22.60 -14.71 7.83
C ALA A 201 21.80 -15.55 6.81
N VAL A 202 20.46 -15.54 6.88
CA VAL A 202 19.60 -16.27 5.94
C VAL A 202 19.44 -15.47 4.64
N ALA A 203 19.36 -14.14 4.74
CA ALA A 203 19.25 -13.24 3.59
C ALA A 203 20.51 -13.27 2.71
N GLU A 204 21.70 -13.24 3.32
CA GLU A 204 22.98 -13.26 2.59
C GLU A 204 23.24 -14.59 1.88
N ASN A 205 22.70 -15.70 2.40
CA ASN A 205 22.87 -17.02 1.81
C ASN A 205 21.84 -17.36 0.71
N ASN A 206 20.79 -16.56 0.54
CA ASN A 206 19.71 -16.83 -0.42
C ASN A 206 19.62 -15.72 -1.50
N PRO A 207 19.99 -15.99 -2.76
CA PRO A 207 20.00 -14.97 -3.82
C PRO A 207 18.60 -14.42 -4.13
N LEU A 208 17.56 -15.24 -3.98
CA LEU A 208 16.17 -14.79 -4.16
C LEU A 208 15.74 -13.78 -3.10
N LEU A 209 16.22 -13.95 -1.86
CA LEU A 209 15.91 -13.04 -0.76
C LEU A 209 16.69 -11.74 -0.92
N MET A 210 17.91 -11.80 -1.44
CA MET A 210 18.68 -10.62 -1.83
C MET A 210 17.98 -9.83 -2.94
N LEU A 211 17.39 -10.50 -3.94
CA LEU A 211 16.59 -9.84 -4.96
C LEU A 211 15.40 -9.08 -4.34
N ILE A 212 14.69 -9.69 -3.38
CA ILE A 212 13.56 -9.04 -2.70
C ILE A 212 14.04 -7.82 -1.90
N VAL A 213 15.12 -7.93 -1.13
CA VAL A 213 15.69 -6.84 -0.32
C VAL A 213 16.12 -5.64 -1.18
N GLN A 214 16.58 -5.88 -2.40
CA GLN A 214 16.99 -4.83 -3.34
C GLN A 214 15.82 -4.15 -4.08
N ALA A 215 14.57 -4.42 -3.72
CA ALA A 215 13.40 -3.83 -4.37
C ALA A 215 13.36 -2.28 -4.25
N GLU A 216 14.00 -1.70 -3.24
CA GLU A 216 14.09 -0.24 -3.07
C GLU A 216 14.85 0.42 -4.23
N MET A 217 15.94 -0.20 -4.72
CA MET A 217 16.68 0.26 -5.91
C MET A 217 15.80 0.26 -7.19
N SER A 218 14.76 -0.57 -7.21
CA SER A 218 13.80 -0.64 -8.30
C SER A 218 12.83 0.55 -8.31
N VAL A 219 12.52 1.11 -7.13
CA VAL A 219 11.72 2.33 -6.98
C VAL A 219 12.44 3.52 -7.62
N ASP A 220 13.74 3.67 -7.35
CA ASP A 220 14.56 4.72 -7.94
C ASP A 220 14.63 4.60 -9.46
N THR A 221 14.80 3.37 -9.95
CA THR A 221 14.82 3.09 -11.39
C THR A 221 13.48 3.46 -12.05
N PHE A 222 12.36 3.13 -11.41
CA PHE A 222 11.03 3.51 -11.90
C PHE A 222 10.86 5.03 -11.97
N PHE A 223 11.23 5.76 -10.93
CA PHE A 223 11.13 7.22 -10.92
C PHE A 223 12.07 7.87 -11.93
N PHE A 224 13.29 7.38 -12.07
CA PHE A 224 14.25 7.85 -13.06
C PHE A 224 13.73 7.67 -14.49
N LEU A 225 13.24 6.48 -14.84
CA LEU A 225 12.66 6.21 -16.16
C LEU A 225 11.38 7.02 -16.43
N SER A 226 10.62 7.31 -15.38
CA SER A 226 9.42 8.14 -15.46
C SER A 226 9.75 9.61 -15.72
N GLY A 227 10.71 10.15 -14.98
CA GLY A 227 11.23 11.50 -15.21
C GLY A 227 11.88 11.64 -16.58
N PHE A 228 12.74 10.69 -16.98
CA PHE A 228 13.40 10.70 -18.28
C PHE A 228 12.40 10.76 -19.45
N LEU A 229 11.37 9.90 -19.43
CA LEU A 229 10.37 9.88 -20.50
C LEU A 229 9.56 11.17 -20.53
N LEU A 230 9.21 11.72 -19.37
CA LEU A 230 8.52 13.00 -19.25
C LEU A 230 9.36 14.13 -19.86
N SER A 231 10.63 14.26 -19.47
CA SER A 231 11.54 15.27 -20.03
C SER A 231 11.75 15.09 -21.53
N HIS A 232 11.89 13.85 -22.01
CA HIS A 232 12.06 13.55 -23.42
C HIS A 232 10.84 13.96 -24.26
N LEU A 233 9.62 13.66 -23.79
CA LEU A 233 8.39 14.09 -24.44
C LEU A 233 8.25 15.61 -24.43
N THR A 234 8.54 16.26 -23.30
CA THR A 234 8.52 17.72 -23.19
C THR A 234 9.45 18.39 -24.20
N LEU A 235 10.69 17.93 -24.31
CA LEU A 235 11.64 18.47 -25.30
C LEU A 235 11.17 18.25 -26.74
N LYS A 236 10.55 17.11 -27.03
CA LYS A 236 10.03 16.78 -28.36
C LYS A 236 8.84 17.68 -28.76
N GLU A 237 7.94 17.97 -27.82
CA GLU A 237 6.81 18.87 -28.07
C GLU A 237 7.27 20.33 -28.23
N MET A 238 8.26 20.77 -27.44
CA MET A 238 8.90 22.08 -27.61
C MET A 238 9.55 22.23 -29.00
N GLN A 239 10.23 21.19 -29.50
CA GLN A 239 10.82 21.18 -30.85
C GLN A 239 9.78 21.20 -31.97
N ARG A 240 8.56 20.67 -31.71
CA ARG A 240 7.44 20.68 -32.68
C ARG A 240 6.67 22.00 -32.74
N GLY A 241 7.10 23.02 -31.99
CA GLY A 241 6.47 24.34 -32.01
C GLY A 241 5.26 24.48 -31.09
N GLY A 242 4.97 23.49 -30.25
CA GLY A 242 4.02 23.61 -29.14
C GLY A 242 4.66 24.44 -28.03
N GLY A 243 4.40 25.74 -28.02
CA GLY A 243 4.99 26.67 -27.04
C GLY A 243 4.72 26.31 -25.57
N ALA A 244 5.35 27.07 -24.67
CA ALA A 244 5.37 26.90 -23.20
C ALA A 244 4.01 26.62 -22.51
N ASN A 245 2.88 26.90 -23.17
CA ASN A 245 1.54 26.63 -22.66
C ASN A 245 1.22 25.13 -22.48
N GLN A 246 1.88 24.21 -23.19
CA GLN A 246 1.68 22.76 -22.97
C GLN A 246 2.48 22.22 -21.77
N LEU A 247 3.59 22.87 -21.42
CA LEU A 247 4.41 22.54 -20.25
C LEU A 247 3.66 22.77 -18.94
N LEU A 248 2.80 23.81 -18.90
CA LEU A 248 1.92 24.10 -17.77
C LEU A 248 0.82 23.03 -17.56
N ALA A 249 0.37 22.36 -18.63
CA ALA A 249 -0.66 21.33 -18.58
C ALA A 249 -0.15 19.93 -18.19
N ILE A 250 1.18 19.74 -18.15
CA ILE A 250 1.83 18.48 -17.76
C ILE A 250 2.35 18.55 -16.31
N LEU A 251 2.57 19.77 -15.78
CA LEU A 251 3.03 20.04 -14.41
C LEU A 251 1.89 20.32 -13.40
N LEU A 252 0.67 20.58 -13.88
CA LEU A 252 -0.57 20.71 -13.08
C LEU A 252 -1.36 19.40 -13.10
#